data_AF-X0X563-F1
#
_entry.id   AF-X0X563-F1
#
_cell.length_a   1.000
_cell.length_b   1.000
_cell.length_c   1.000
_cell.angle_alpha   90.00
_cell.angle_beta   90.00
_cell.angle_gamma   90.00
#
_symmetry.space_group_name_H-M   'P 1'
#
loop_
_entity.id
_entity.type
_entity.pdbx_description
1 polymer ?
#
loop_
_entity_poly.entity_id
_entity_poly.type
_entity_poly.pdbx_seq_one_letter_code
_entity_poly.pdbx_strand_id
1 'polypeptide(L)'
;MFNVQTYLDRRKILRNRVDSGIALFLGNDESPMNYLDNPYHFRQDSSFLYYFGLNTAGLTGVIDLDEGKEYIFGNDLTIDDIVFTGYQPTLKDQGKKVGIENTGSISNLETFLKEAVKKGRRIHLLPPYRGENKIKLFHWLGINPMATQNAASVELIKAVVSQREIKSDEELLEIEKAVNTTADMHVAAMQMARPGIMESEITAKVQEIAVKAGGNISFPIIATIHGETLHNYFHG
;
A
#
# COMPACT_ATOMS: atom_id res chain seq x y z
N MET A 1 -9.93 -2.87 8.73
CA MET A 1 -8.67 -2.50 9.40
C MET A 1 -8.52 -3.42 10.60
N PHE A 2 -7.30 -3.87 10.92
CA PHE A 2 -7.04 -4.71 12.08
C PHE A 2 -7.08 -3.91 13.38
N ASN A 3 -6.96 -4.61 14.51
CA ASN A 3 -6.86 -3.96 15.81
C ASN A 3 -5.61 -3.06 15.86
N VAL A 4 -5.67 -1.96 16.61
CA VAL A 4 -4.51 -1.08 16.84
C VAL A 4 -3.29 -1.87 17.36
N GLN A 5 -3.50 -2.87 18.22
CA GLN A 5 -2.46 -3.69 18.80
C GLN A 5 -1.66 -4.46 17.73
N THR A 6 -2.32 -4.92 16.66
CA THR A 6 -1.66 -5.58 15.51
C THR A 6 -0.56 -4.71 14.93
N TYR A 7 -0.86 -3.44 14.69
CA TYR A 7 0.10 -2.53 14.05
C TYR A 7 1.25 -2.18 15.01
N LEU A 8 0.95 -2.00 16.30
CA LEU A 8 1.96 -1.81 17.35
C LEU A 8 2.91 -3.01 17.42
N ASP A 9 2.37 -4.22 17.47
CA ASP A 9 3.17 -5.46 17.54
C ASP A 9 3.99 -5.64 16.27
N ARG A 10 3.42 -5.34 15.10
CA ARG A 10 4.15 -5.43 13.84
C ARG A 10 5.38 -4.53 13.81
N ARG A 11 5.23 -3.25 14.20
CA ARG A 11 6.33 -2.29 14.24
C ARG A 11 7.34 -2.61 15.35
N LYS A 12 6.89 -3.16 16.48
CA LYS A 12 7.78 -3.66 17.55
C LYS A 12 8.64 -4.84 17.07
N ILE A 13 8.04 -5.83 16.41
CA ILE A 13 8.77 -6.97 15.84
C ILE A 13 9.80 -6.49 14.82
N LEU A 14 9.44 -5.56 13.95
CA LEU A 14 10.35 -4.99 12.96
C LEU A 14 11.54 -4.27 13.63
N ARG A 15 11.28 -3.45 14.67
CA ARG A 15 12.35 -2.79 15.46
C ARG A 15 13.33 -3.77 16.09
N ASN A 16 12.87 -4.96 16.48
CA ASN A 16 13.75 -5.99 17.03
C ASN A 16 14.56 -6.76 15.97
N ARG A 17 14.29 -6.53 14.67
CA ARG A 17 14.94 -7.24 13.55
C ARG A 17 15.87 -6.35 12.72
N VAL A 18 15.83 -5.03 12.91
CA VAL A 18 16.65 -4.06 12.20
C VAL A 18 17.35 -3.20 13.24
N ASP A 19 18.67 -3.19 13.23
CA ASP A 19 19.46 -2.82 14.42
C ASP A 19 19.41 -1.33 14.77
N SER A 20 19.43 -0.45 13.76
CA SER A 20 19.62 1.00 13.96
C SER A 20 19.17 1.82 12.76
N GLY A 21 19.02 3.13 12.92
CA GLY A 21 18.68 4.07 11.87
C GLY A 21 17.18 4.32 11.73
N ILE A 22 16.74 4.56 10.49
CA ILE A 22 15.38 5.00 10.18
C ILE A 22 14.81 4.13 9.06
N ALA A 23 13.73 3.39 9.32
CA ALA A 23 12.99 2.69 8.28
C ALA A 23 11.92 3.61 7.68
N LEU A 24 12.06 3.92 6.38
CA LEU A 24 11.14 4.78 5.63
C LEU A 24 10.24 3.93 4.73
N PHE A 25 8.93 4.05 4.95
CA PHE A 25 7.89 3.34 4.21
C PHE A 25 7.09 4.33 3.37
N LEU A 26 7.24 4.25 2.05
CA LEU A 26 6.52 5.10 1.12
C LEU A 26 5.10 4.57 0.93
N GLY A 27 4.09 5.38 1.24
CA GLY A 27 2.74 5.16 0.74
C GLY A 27 2.63 5.57 -0.73
N ASN A 28 1.55 5.13 -1.37
CA ASN A 28 1.24 5.47 -2.75
C ASN A 28 0.45 6.77 -2.82
N ASP A 29 0.61 7.48 -3.93
CA ASP A 29 -0.26 8.59 -4.33
C ASP A 29 -1.40 8.10 -5.22
N GLU A 30 -2.39 8.98 -5.41
CA GLU A 30 -3.35 8.84 -6.49
C GLU A 30 -2.65 8.84 -7.85
N SER A 31 -3.21 8.12 -8.82
CA SER A 31 -2.68 8.04 -10.18
C SER A 31 -3.70 8.59 -11.16
N PRO A 32 -3.54 9.83 -11.65
CA PRO A 32 -4.43 10.44 -12.63
C PRO A 32 -4.52 9.65 -13.93
N MET A 33 -5.74 9.48 -14.47
CA MET A 33 -5.97 8.84 -15.77
C MET A 33 -5.63 9.77 -16.94
N ASN A 34 -6.19 10.97 -16.93
CA ASN A 34 -6.06 11.97 -17.99
C ASN A 34 -6.09 13.44 -17.48
N TYR A 35 -6.50 13.67 -16.23
CA TYR A 35 -6.37 14.94 -15.50
C TYR A 35 -6.33 14.66 -13.99
N LEU A 36 -5.85 15.63 -13.21
CA LEU A 36 -5.47 15.45 -11.79
C LEU A 36 -6.56 14.80 -10.93
N ASP A 37 -7.80 15.28 -11.05
CA ASP A 37 -8.93 14.85 -10.21
C ASP A 37 -9.70 13.64 -10.78
N ASN A 38 -9.18 12.95 -11.80
CA ASN A 38 -9.74 11.69 -12.29
C ASN A 38 -8.74 10.55 -12.10
N PRO A 39 -8.61 10.03 -10.87
CA PRO A 39 -7.65 8.97 -10.57
C PRO A 39 -8.15 7.59 -10.98
N TYR A 40 -7.21 6.70 -11.31
CA TYR A 40 -7.44 5.26 -11.27
C TYR A 40 -7.82 4.82 -9.85
N HIS A 41 -8.33 3.60 -9.72
CA HIS A 41 -8.59 3.00 -8.42
C HIS A 41 -7.33 3.02 -7.53
N PHE A 42 -7.43 3.72 -6.40
CA PHE A 42 -6.34 3.82 -5.43
C PHE A 42 -6.03 2.47 -4.79
N ARG A 43 -4.74 2.14 -4.72
CA ARG A 43 -4.22 1.00 -3.98
C ARG A 43 -2.97 1.40 -3.21
N GLN A 44 -3.01 1.29 -1.89
CA GLN A 44 -1.87 1.56 -1.02
C GLN A 44 -0.70 0.59 -1.24
N ASP A 45 0.52 1.04 -0.93
CA ASP A 45 1.71 0.18 -0.85
C ASP A 45 1.48 -0.92 0.19
N SER A 46 1.84 -2.16 -0.14
CA SER A 46 1.54 -3.31 0.70
C SER A 46 2.33 -3.32 2.00
N SER A 47 3.56 -2.80 2.01
CA SER A 47 4.40 -2.76 3.21
C SER A 47 3.97 -1.60 4.11
N PHE A 48 3.68 -0.43 3.54
CA PHE A 48 3.06 0.67 4.26
C PHE A 48 1.74 0.21 4.91
N LEU A 49 0.84 -0.39 4.14
CA LEU A 49 -0.45 -0.85 4.66
C LEU A 49 -0.28 -1.91 5.77
N TYR A 50 0.71 -2.78 5.66
CA TYR A 50 1.00 -3.80 6.68
C TYR A 50 1.39 -3.19 8.03
N TYR A 51 2.30 -2.20 8.05
CA TYR A 51 2.81 -1.60 9.29
C TYR A 51 1.99 -0.43 9.80
N PHE A 52 1.31 0.30 8.92
CA PHE A 52 0.62 1.55 9.25
C PHE A 52 -0.89 1.47 9.08
N GLY A 53 -1.47 0.44 8.44
CA GLY A 53 -2.92 0.21 8.40
C GLY A 53 -3.77 1.22 7.63
N LEU A 54 -3.24 2.39 7.28
CA LEU A 54 -3.97 3.47 6.62
C LEU A 54 -4.01 3.28 5.10
N ASN A 55 -5.21 3.39 4.54
CA ASN A 55 -5.46 3.30 3.10
C ASN A 55 -5.81 4.66 2.49
N THR A 56 -5.04 5.69 2.87
CA THR A 56 -5.16 7.07 2.37
C THR A 56 -3.95 7.39 1.50
N ALA A 57 -4.17 8.06 0.37
CA ALA A 57 -3.10 8.45 -0.55
C ALA A 57 -2.16 9.49 0.06
N GLY A 58 -0.93 9.54 -0.45
CA GLY A 58 0.04 10.59 -0.12
C GLY A 58 0.70 10.50 1.26
N LEU A 59 0.52 9.37 1.95
CA LEU A 59 1.13 9.15 3.26
C LEU A 59 2.55 8.58 3.16
N THR A 60 3.38 8.85 4.17
CA THR A 60 4.70 8.25 4.33
C THR A 60 4.92 7.90 5.79
N GLY A 61 5.32 6.66 6.06
CA GLY A 61 5.50 6.12 7.38
C GLY A 61 6.97 6.09 7.74
N VAL A 62 7.30 6.45 8.97
CA VAL A 62 8.68 6.38 9.49
C VAL A 62 8.68 5.61 10.80
N ILE A 63 9.64 4.69 10.91
CA ILE A 63 9.99 4.02 12.17
C ILE A 63 11.42 4.39 12.47
N ASP A 64 11.59 5.25 13.47
CA ASP A 64 12.88 5.61 14.03
C ASP A 64 13.33 4.47 14.95
N LEU A 65 14.29 3.67 14.47
CA LEU A 65 14.76 2.46 15.17
C LEU A 65 15.60 2.83 16.38
N ASP A 66 16.36 3.93 16.30
CA ASP A 66 17.24 4.39 17.38
C ASP A 66 16.44 5.00 18.55
N GLU A 67 15.42 5.82 18.25
CA GLU A 67 14.58 6.47 19.27
C GLU A 67 13.35 5.65 19.66
N GLY A 68 13.05 4.58 18.93
CA GLY A 68 11.85 3.76 19.14
C GLY A 68 10.54 4.51 18.87
N LYS A 69 10.59 5.56 18.03
CA LYS A 69 9.45 6.43 17.71
C LYS A 69 8.91 6.12 16.32
N GLU A 70 7.61 6.29 16.18
CA GLU A 70 6.87 5.98 14.97
C GLU A 70 6.13 7.25 14.53
N TYR A 71 6.15 7.52 13.21
CA TYR A 71 5.58 8.72 12.62
C TYR A 71 4.77 8.39 11.38
N ILE A 72 3.72 9.18 11.13
CA ILE A 72 3.08 9.25 9.82
C ILE A 72 3.15 10.69 9.34
N PHE A 73 3.65 10.86 8.12
CA PHE A 73 3.69 12.14 7.44
C PHE A 73 2.70 12.17 6.27
N GLY A 74 2.02 13.30 6.10
CA GLY A 74 1.01 13.52 5.07
C GLY A 74 0.38 14.89 5.26
N ASN A 75 -0.24 15.43 4.21
CA ASN A 75 -0.93 16.71 4.31
C ASN A 75 -2.41 16.45 4.60
N ASP A 76 -2.96 17.16 5.59
CA ASP A 76 -4.40 17.22 5.79
C ASP A 76 -5.08 17.94 4.62
N LEU A 77 -6.34 17.61 4.38
CA LEU A 77 -7.15 18.25 3.34
C LEU A 77 -7.27 19.75 3.60
N THR A 78 -7.16 20.52 2.52
CA THR A 78 -7.44 21.96 2.54
C THR A 78 -8.95 22.22 2.57
N ILE A 79 -9.34 23.48 2.80
CA ILE A 79 -10.76 23.87 2.73
C ILE A 79 -11.33 23.58 1.34
N ASP A 80 -10.54 23.85 0.29
CA ASP A 80 -10.96 23.60 -1.09
C ASP A 80 -11.19 22.10 -1.31
N ASP A 81 -10.29 21.23 -0.84
CA ASP A 81 -10.47 19.77 -0.94
C ASP A 81 -11.73 19.29 -0.22
N ILE A 82 -12.04 19.86 0.95
CA ILE A 82 -13.22 19.50 1.76
C ILE A 82 -14.52 19.85 1.01
N VAL A 83 -14.54 20.90 0.19
CA VAL A 83 -15.72 21.25 -0.63
C VAL A 83 -16.06 20.15 -1.63
N PHE A 84 -15.05 19.44 -2.17
CA PHE A 84 -15.24 18.38 -3.16
C PHE A 84 -15.36 16.98 -2.55
N THR A 85 -14.64 16.71 -1.47
CA THR A 85 -14.50 15.36 -0.90
C THR A 85 -15.27 15.15 0.41
N GLY A 86 -15.84 16.23 0.96
CA GLY A 86 -16.46 16.25 2.28
C GLY A 86 -15.42 16.25 3.42
N TYR A 87 -15.91 16.29 4.66
CA TYR A 87 -15.03 16.23 5.82
C TYR A 87 -14.42 14.84 5.95
N GLN A 88 -13.09 14.78 5.94
CA GLN A 88 -12.31 13.56 6.18
C GLN A 88 -11.59 13.64 7.53
N PRO A 89 -11.33 12.50 8.19
CA PRO A 89 -10.56 12.48 9.44
C PRO A 89 -9.16 13.07 9.23
N THR A 90 -8.73 13.92 10.17
CA THR A 90 -7.36 14.47 10.15
C THR A 90 -6.31 13.37 10.22
N LEU A 91 -5.10 13.64 9.75
CA LEU A 91 -3.98 12.71 9.83
C LEU A 91 -3.71 12.28 11.27
N LYS A 92 -3.87 13.20 12.23
CA LYS A 92 -3.77 12.92 13.66
C LYS A 92 -4.82 11.90 14.11
N ASP A 93 -6.06 12.03 13.66
CA ASP A 93 -7.12 11.08 14.01
C ASP A 93 -6.96 9.73 13.30
N GLN A 94 -6.42 9.74 12.08
CA GLN A 94 -6.03 8.51 11.39
C GLN A 94 -4.88 7.80 12.12
N GLY A 95 -3.83 8.53 12.53
CA GLY A 95 -2.68 7.99 13.28
C GLY A 95 -3.09 7.27 14.57
N LYS A 96 -4.02 7.85 15.33
CA LYS A 96 -4.56 7.20 16.55
C LYS A 96 -5.15 5.82 16.29
N LYS A 97 -5.82 5.60 15.15
CA LYS A 97 -6.43 4.30 14.80
C LYS A 97 -5.40 3.18 14.66
N VAL A 98 -4.14 3.54 14.43
CA VAL A 98 -3.02 2.62 14.17
C VAL A 98 -1.88 2.78 15.17
N GLY A 99 -2.15 3.46 16.28
CA GLY A 99 -1.27 3.57 17.43
C GLY A 99 -0.09 4.53 17.23
N ILE A 100 -0.24 5.52 16.35
CA ILE A 100 0.81 6.51 16.05
C ILE A 100 0.34 7.89 16.49
N GLU A 101 1.09 8.48 17.42
CA GLU A 101 0.81 9.82 17.96
C GLU A 101 1.58 10.91 17.21
N ASN A 102 2.76 10.60 16.66
CA ASN A 102 3.57 11.57 15.95
C ASN A 102 3.11 11.69 14.50
N THR A 103 2.46 12.79 14.16
CA THR A 103 2.05 13.11 12.80
C THR A 103 2.63 14.44 12.35
N GLY A 104 2.90 14.59 11.06
CA GLY A 104 3.42 15.84 10.50
C GLY A 104 3.13 16.00 9.00
N SER A 105 3.37 17.19 8.46
CA SER A 105 3.24 17.42 7.01
C SER A 105 4.38 16.81 6.21
N ILE A 106 4.25 16.78 4.88
CA ILE A 106 5.36 16.37 4.00
C ILE A 106 6.58 17.31 4.16
N SER A 107 6.38 18.60 4.40
CA SER A 107 7.48 19.52 4.70
C SER A 107 8.19 19.18 6.01
N ASN A 108 7.48 18.65 7.01
CA ASN A 108 8.10 18.15 8.23
C ASN A 108 8.91 16.89 7.97
N LEU A 109 8.44 15.97 7.12
CA LEU A 109 9.20 14.79 6.69
C LEU A 109 10.53 15.18 6.02
N GLU A 110 10.50 16.14 5.10
CA GLU A 110 11.71 16.62 4.43
C GLU A 110 12.75 17.15 5.42
N THR A 111 12.29 17.94 6.40
CA THR A 111 13.15 18.46 7.46
C THR A 111 13.71 17.32 8.30
N PHE A 112 12.88 16.36 8.69
CA PHE A 112 13.26 15.19 9.47
C PHE A 112 14.33 14.36 8.74
N LEU A 113 14.13 14.04 7.46
CA LEU A 113 15.07 13.26 6.66
C LEU A 113 16.40 13.99 6.43
N LYS A 114 16.36 15.31 6.14
CA LYS A 114 17.59 16.13 5.98
C LYS A 114 18.43 16.15 7.26
N GLU A 115 17.79 16.31 8.42
CA GLU A 115 18.49 16.27 9.71
C GLU A 115 19.04 14.87 10.03
N ALA A 116 18.32 13.80 9.71
CA ALA A 116 18.82 12.44 9.86
C ALA A 116 20.07 12.19 9.00
N VAL A 117 20.05 12.60 7.73
CA VAL A 117 21.19 12.49 6.81
C VAL A 117 22.38 13.31 7.31
N LYS A 118 22.15 14.55 7.78
CA LYS A 118 23.19 15.42 8.35
C LYS A 118 23.86 14.81 9.58
N LYS A 119 23.10 14.07 10.40
CA LYS A 119 23.60 13.33 11.56
C LYS A 119 24.25 11.99 11.19
N GLY A 120 24.34 11.64 9.91
CA GLY A 120 24.90 10.37 9.45
C GLY A 120 24.04 9.16 9.77
N ARG A 121 22.74 9.34 10.07
CA ARG A 121 21.83 8.24 10.38
C ARG A 121 21.49 7.48 9.10
N ARG A 122 21.53 6.15 9.18
CA ARG A 122 21.19 5.28 8.04
C ARG A 122 19.69 5.33 7.77
N ILE A 123 19.32 5.57 6.52
CA ILE A 123 17.93 5.48 6.05
C ILE A 123 17.75 4.14 5.33
N HIS A 124 16.89 3.29 5.86
CA HIS A 124 16.52 2.01 5.28
C HIS A 124 15.28 2.16 4.40
N LEU A 125 15.36 1.62 3.18
CA LEU A 125 14.31 1.70 2.17
C LEU A 125 13.96 0.31 1.65
N LEU A 126 12.69 0.11 1.34
CA LEU A 126 12.24 -0.97 0.46
C LEU A 126 12.36 -0.52 -1.01
N PRO A 127 12.56 -1.45 -1.96
CA PRO A 127 12.72 -1.08 -3.37
C PRO A 127 11.41 -0.47 -3.92
N PRO A 128 11.40 0.80 -4.37
CA PRO A 128 10.20 1.43 -4.90
C PRO A 128 9.89 0.90 -6.30
N TYR A 129 8.61 0.59 -6.54
CA TYR A 129 8.12 0.17 -7.86
C TYR A 129 7.45 1.31 -8.65
N ARG A 130 6.84 2.29 -7.96
CA ARG A 130 6.20 3.47 -8.57
C ARG A 130 7.21 4.57 -8.89
N GLY A 131 7.00 5.28 -10.01
CA GLY A 131 7.89 6.35 -10.46
C GLY A 131 7.88 7.57 -9.52
N GLU A 132 6.70 7.92 -9.02
CA GLU A 132 6.47 9.04 -8.10
C GLU A 132 7.27 8.86 -6.81
N ASN A 133 7.27 7.63 -6.27
CA ASN A 133 8.04 7.26 -5.10
C ASN A 133 9.56 7.35 -5.35
N LYS A 134 10.04 7.01 -6.55
CA LYS A 134 11.44 7.22 -6.93
C LYS A 134 11.80 8.71 -6.99
N ILE A 135 10.91 9.54 -7.51
CA ILE A 135 11.08 10.99 -7.57
C ILE A 135 11.10 11.61 -6.16
N LYS A 136 10.21 11.19 -5.26
CA LYS A 136 10.21 11.59 -3.85
C LYS A 136 11.54 11.29 -3.17
N LEU A 137 12.07 10.07 -3.35
CA LEU A 137 13.38 9.70 -2.79
C LEU A 137 14.53 10.54 -3.35
N PHE A 138 14.48 10.90 -4.64
CA PHE A 138 15.44 11.82 -5.21
C PHE A 138 15.36 13.20 -4.54
N HIS A 139 14.15 13.74 -4.37
CA HIS A 139 13.95 15.03 -3.74
C HIS A 139 14.40 15.06 -2.27
N TRP A 140 14.08 14.01 -1.51
CA TRP A 140 14.33 13.96 -0.06
C TRP A 140 15.75 13.53 0.30
N LEU A 141 16.33 12.59 -0.45
CA LEU A 141 17.58 11.91 -0.10
C LEU A 141 18.65 12.00 -1.19
N GLY A 142 18.36 12.63 -2.34
CA GLY A 142 19.29 12.73 -3.47
C GLY A 142 19.51 11.41 -4.22
N ILE A 143 18.70 10.37 -3.95
CA ILE A 143 18.84 9.05 -4.59
C ILE A 143 18.35 9.14 -6.03
N ASN A 144 19.25 8.98 -7.01
CA ASN A 144 18.88 8.99 -8.42
C ASN A 144 17.75 7.97 -8.69
N PRO A 145 16.65 8.34 -9.38
CA PRO A 145 15.53 7.44 -9.65
C PRO A 145 15.93 6.10 -10.28
N MET A 146 16.96 6.09 -11.13
CA MET A 146 17.49 4.90 -11.80
C MET A 146 18.36 4.02 -10.88
N ALA A 147 18.85 4.56 -9.77
CA ALA A 147 19.68 3.86 -8.79
C ALA A 147 18.91 3.44 -7.52
N THR A 148 17.60 3.68 -7.46
CA THR A 148 16.76 3.40 -6.27
C THR A 148 16.79 1.94 -5.82
N GLN A 149 16.99 0.99 -6.74
CA GLN A 149 17.14 -0.43 -6.40
C GLN A 149 18.44 -0.70 -5.62
N ASN A 150 19.53 -0.02 -5.96
CA ASN A 150 20.83 -0.16 -5.28
C ASN A 150 20.82 0.47 -3.88
N ALA A 151 19.92 1.43 -3.65
CA ALA A 151 19.73 2.06 -2.34
C ALA A 151 18.82 1.27 -1.40
N ALA A 152 18.23 0.16 -1.87
CA ALA A 152 17.33 -0.66 -1.06
C ALA A 152 18.10 -1.38 0.06
N SER A 153 17.52 -1.41 1.25
CA SER A 153 18.11 -2.03 2.44
C SER A 153 17.80 -3.52 2.46
N VAL A 154 18.81 -4.35 2.17
CA VAL A 154 18.70 -5.82 2.25
C VAL A 154 18.24 -6.28 3.65
N GLU A 155 18.73 -5.64 4.70
CA GLU A 155 18.36 -5.90 6.09
C GLU A 155 16.86 -5.66 6.33
N LEU A 156 16.36 -4.51 5.88
CA LEU A 156 14.94 -4.16 6.01
C LEU A 156 14.07 -5.10 5.17
N ILE A 157 14.49 -5.41 3.93
CA ILE A 157 13.79 -6.37 3.07
C ILE A 157 13.65 -7.71 3.77
N LYS A 158 14.74 -8.27 4.32
CA LYS A 158 14.70 -9.55 5.03
C LYS A 158 13.78 -9.50 6.24
N ALA A 159 13.83 -8.43 7.03
CA ALA A 159 12.96 -8.27 8.20
C ALA A 159 11.47 -8.20 7.80
N VAL A 160 11.13 -7.42 6.77
CA VAL A 160 9.77 -7.27 6.28
C VAL A 160 9.23 -8.57 5.66
N VAL A 161 10.04 -9.24 4.82
CA VAL A 161 9.65 -10.51 4.18
C VAL A 161 9.41 -11.58 5.24
N SER A 162 10.37 -11.78 6.15
CA SER A 162 10.28 -12.81 7.20
C SER A 162 9.15 -12.59 8.19
N GLN A 163 8.66 -11.36 8.31
CA GLN A 163 7.48 -11.07 9.13
C GLN A 163 6.17 -11.30 8.36
N ARG A 164 6.11 -10.92 7.08
CA ARG A 164 4.90 -11.03 6.23
C ARG A 164 4.67 -12.44 5.66
N GLU A 165 5.71 -13.28 5.66
CA GLU A 165 5.59 -14.66 5.16
C GLU A 165 4.70 -15.52 6.05
N ILE A 166 4.72 -15.29 7.37
CA ILE A 166 3.88 -15.97 8.35
C ILE A 166 2.67 -15.09 8.69
N LYS A 167 1.46 -15.62 8.50
CA LYS A 167 0.20 -14.88 8.67
C LYS A 167 -0.25 -15.02 10.12
N SER A 168 -0.74 -13.94 10.72
CA SER A 168 -1.47 -14.03 11.97
C SER A 168 -2.86 -14.62 11.77
N ASP A 169 -3.51 -15.07 12.85
CA ASP A 169 -4.87 -15.62 12.79
C ASP A 169 -5.88 -14.63 12.18
N GLU A 170 -5.77 -13.34 12.51
CA GLU A 170 -6.63 -12.30 11.91
C GLU A 170 -6.36 -12.10 10.40
N GLU A 171 -5.13 -12.30 9.92
CA GLU A 171 -4.82 -12.26 8.50
C GLU A 171 -5.40 -13.48 7.79
N LEU A 172 -5.35 -14.66 8.41
CA LEU A 172 -5.97 -15.86 7.88
C LEU A 172 -7.48 -15.68 7.73
N LEU A 173 -8.16 -15.08 8.72
CA LEU A 173 -9.60 -14.79 8.63
C LEU A 173 -9.94 -13.89 7.44
N GLU A 174 -9.13 -12.85 7.16
CA GLU A 174 -9.37 -11.98 5.99
C GLU A 174 -9.02 -12.68 4.66
N ILE A 175 -7.99 -13.52 4.65
CA ILE A 175 -7.64 -14.34 3.48
C ILE A 175 -8.76 -15.33 3.17
N GLU A 176 -9.32 -16.01 4.17
CA GLU A 176 -10.43 -16.94 4.01
C GLU A 176 -11.66 -16.25 3.41
N LYS A 177 -12.00 -15.04 3.88
CA LYS A 177 -13.08 -14.24 3.26
C LYS A 177 -12.80 -13.98 1.78
N ALA A 178 -11.59 -13.52 1.44
CA ALA A 178 -11.21 -13.25 0.05
C ALA A 178 -11.23 -14.52 -0.83
N VAL A 179 -10.78 -15.66 -0.30
CA VAL A 179 -10.82 -16.96 -0.98
C VAL A 179 -12.25 -17.41 -1.22
N ASN A 180 -13.14 -17.29 -0.22
CA ASN A 180 -14.55 -17.66 -0.38
C ASN A 180 -15.23 -16.80 -1.45
N THR A 181 -15.01 -15.48 -1.45
CA THR A 181 -15.51 -14.60 -2.52
C THR A 181 -14.94 -15.00 -3.89
N THR A 182 -13.66 -15.38 -3.95
CA THR A 182 -13.02 -15.85 -5.18
C THR A 182 -13.59 -17.18 -5.67
N ALA A 183 -13.97 -18.08 -4.75
CA ALA A 183 -14.66 -19.31 -5.11
C ALA A 183 -16.03 -19.02 -5.75
N ASP A 184 -16.81 -18.11 -5.16
CA ASP A 184 -18.09 -17.67 -5.72
C ASP A 184 -17.94 -17.05 -7.11
N MET A 185 -16.89 -16.24 -7.30
CA MET A 185 -16.51 -15.66 -8.59
C MET A 185 -16.27 -16.76 -9.65
N HIS A 186 -15.46 -17.77 -9.33
CA HIS A 186 -15.16 -18.87 -10.26
C HIS A 186 -16.38 -19.76 -10.52
N VAL A 187 -17.20 -20.06 -9.50
CA VAL A 187 -18.44 -20.83 -9.66
C VAL A 187 -19.40 -20.13 -10.61
N ALA A 188 -19.59 -18.82 -10.47
CA ALA A 188 -20.45 -18.04 -11.35
C ALA A 188 -19.92 -18.05 -12.80
N ALA A 189 -18.61 -17.91 -13.00
CA ALA A 189 -18.00 -18.00 -14.32
C ALA A 189 -18.27 -19.38 -14.97
N MET A 190 -18.08 -20.48 -14.23
CA MET A 190 -18.34 -21.83 -14.72
C MET A 190 -19.81 -22.08 -15.07
N GLN A 191 -20.74 -21.52 -14.29
CA GLN A 191 -22.18 -21.65 -14.56
C GLN A 191 -22.64 -20.83 -15.77
N MET A 192 -21.98 -19.69 -16.02
CA MET A 192 -22.32 -18.79 -17.12
C MET A 192 -21.69 -19.21 -18.46
N ALA A 193 -20.50 -19.82 -18.41
CA ALA A 193 -19.74 -20.18 -19.60
C ALA A 193 -20.49 -21.18 -20.49
N ARG A 194 -20.71 -20.78 -21.75
CA ARG A 194 -21.28 -21.61 -22.81
C ARG A 194 -20.92 -21.03 -24.18
N PRO A 195 -20.97 -21.83 -25.27
CA PRO A 195 -20.73 -21.30 -26.62
C PRO A 195 -21.59 -20.07 -26.92
N GLY A 196 -20.96 -19.03 -27.48
CA GLY A 196 -21.61 -17.76 -27.83
C GLY A 196 -21.57 -16.68 -26.76
N ILE A 197 -21.08 -16.96 -25.55
CA ILE A 197 -20.81 -15.94 -24.51
C ILE A 197 -19.41 -15.36 -24.71
N MET A 198 -19.28 -14.04 -24.65
CA MET A 198 -17.98 -13.36 -24.76
C MET A 198 -17.18 -13.46 -23.45
N GLU A 199 -15.85 -13.46 -23.57
CA GLU A 199 -14.94 -13.40 -22.41
C GLU A 199 -15.23 -12.18 -21.53
N SER A 200 -15.59 -11.03 -22.13
CA SER A 200 -15.93 -9.79 -21.42
C SER A 200 -17.18 -9.91 -20.56
N GLU A 201 -18.17 -10.71 -20.96
CA GLU A 201 -19.36 -10.99 -20.15
C GLU A 201 -19.01 -11.81 -18.91
N ILE A 202 -18.10 -12.78 -19.05
CA ILE A 202 -17.57 -13.55 -17.92
C ILE A 202 -16.76 -12.65 -16.98
N THR A 203 -15.87 -11.81 -17.52
CA THR A 203 -15.10 -10.82 -16.76
C THR A 203 -16.01 -9.90 -15.96
N ALA A 204 -17.06 -9.35 -16.58
CA ALA A 204 -18.02 -8.48 -15.92
C ALA A 204 -18.72 -9.20 -14.76
N LYS A 205 -19.14 -10.46 -14.97
CA LYS A 205 -19.82 -11.25 -13.94
C LYS A 205 -18.93 -11.53 -12.73
N VAL A 206 -17.67 -11.86 -12.99
CA VAL A 206 -16.67 -12.14 -11.95
C VAL A 206 -16.36 -10.87 -11.14
N GLN A 207 -16.16 -9.73 -11.81
CA GLN A 207 -15.90 -8.45 -11.14
C GLN A 207 -17.09 -7.99 -10.30
N GLU A 208 -18.32 -8.19 -10.78
CA GLU A 208 -19.56 -7.86 -10.06
C GLU A 208 -19.58 -8.50 -8.66
N ILE A 209 -19.21 -9.77 -8.56
CA ILE A 209 -19.22 -10.52 -7.29
C ILE A 209 -18.20 -9.95 -6.31
N ALA A 210 -16.97 -9.68 -6.77
CA ALA A 210 -15.92 -9.09 -5.93
C ALA A 210 -16.35 -7.73 -5.34
N VAL A 211 -16.93 -6.86 -6.19
CA VAL A 211 -17.39 -5.53 -5.78
C VAL A 211 -18.60 -5.62 -4.85
N LYS A 212 -19.57 -6.49 -5.13
CA LYS A 212 -20.75 -6.71 -4.27
C LYS A 212 -20.37 -7.22 -2.88
N ALA A 213 -19.30 -8.00 -2.76
CA ALA A 213 -18.76 -8.44 -1.48
C ALA A 213 -18.06 -7.33 -0.68
N GLY A 214 -18.00 -6.10 -1.20
CA GLY A 214 -17.31 -4.96 -0.58
C GLY A 214 -15.79 -4.94 -0.82
N GLY A 215 -15.30 -5.80 -1.72
CA GLY A 215 -13.91 -5.87 -2.14
C GLY A 215 -13.68 -5.29 -3.54
N ASN A 216 -12.59 -5.74 -4.16
CA ASN A 216 -12.27 -5.48 -5.56
C ASN A 216 -11.31 -6.57 -6.05
N ILE A 217 -10.96 -6.56 -7.35
CA ILE A 217 -9.99 -7.49 -7.93
C ILE A 217 -8.58 -7.21 -7.41
N SER A 218 -7.82 -8.27 -7.12
CA SER A 218 -6.42 -8.16 -6.67
C SER A 218 -5.42 -7.93 -7.82
N PHE A 219 -5.81 -8.30 -9.04
CA PHE A 219 -5.08 -8.11 -10.28
C PHE A 219 -6.09 -8.09 -11.45
N PRO A 220 -5.71 -7.59 -12.64
CA PRO A 220 -6.61 -7.57 -13.79
C PRO A 220 -7.10 -8.99 -14.12
N ILE A 221 -8.40 -9.16 -14.30
CA ILE A 221 -9.00 -10.47 -14.57
C ILE A 221 -8.41 -11.07 -15.85
N ILE A 222 -8.15 -12.37 -15.81
CA ILE A 222 -7.78 -13.17 -16.98
C ILE A 222 -8.90 -14.20 -17.17
N ALA A 223 -9.84 -13.88 -18.04
CA ALA A 223 -10.89 -14.78 -18.49
C ALA A 223 -10.70 -14.95 -20.00
N THR A 224 -10.22 -16.13 -20.42
CA THR A 224 -9.94 -16.35 -21.84
C THR A 224 -10.08 -17.81 -22.27
N ILE A 225 -10.40 -18.02 -23.55
CA ILE A 225 -10.29 -19.32 -24.24
C ILE A 225 -8.85 -19.63 -24.70
N HIS A 226 -7.98 -18.61 -24.75
CA HIS A 226 -6.56 -18.71 -25.13
C HIS A 226 -5.68 -19.04 -23.91
N GLY A 227 -5.86 -20.24 -23.35
CA GLY A 227 -5.13 -20.70 -22.15
C GLY A 227 -3.60 -20.76 -22.33
N GLU A 228 -3.10 -20.70 -23.56
CA GLU A 228 -1.68 -20.56 -23.88
C GLU A 228 -1.10 -19.18 -23.54
N THR A 229 -1.93 -18.15 -23.37
CA THR A 229 -1.50 -16.78 -23.10
C THR A 229 -1.67 -16.44 -21.61
N LEU A 230 -0.55 -16.43 -20.88
CA LEU A 230 -0.55 -16.36 -19.40
C LEU A 230 -1.11 -15.05 -18.82
N HIS A 231 -0.97 -13.92 -19.52
CA HIS A 231 -1.45 -12.60 -19.09
C HIS A 231 -2.34 -11.97 -20.17
N ASN A 232 -3.39 -12.70 -20.58
CA ASN A 232 -4.36 -12.17 -21.54
C ASN A 232 -5.41 -11.29 -20.84
N TYR A 233 -5.25 -9.98 -20.97
CA TYR A 233 -6.20 -8.99 -20.46
C TYR A 233 -7.21 -8.51 -21.51
N PHE A 234 -7.12 -9.04 -22.72
CA PHE A 234 -8.11 -8.83 -23.76
C PHE A 234 -9.26 -9.83 -23.57
N HIS A 235 -10.51 -9.37 -23.68
CA HIS A 235 -11.70 -10.17 -23.36
C HIS A 235 -12.71 -10.22 -24.50
N GLY A 236 -12.22 -10.30 -25.74
CA GLY A 236 -13.04 -10.35 -26.95
C GLY A 236 -13.31 -8.99 -27.57
#